data_AF-A0A4P6K425-F1
#
_entry.id   AF-A0A4P6K425-F1
#
_cell.length_a   1.000
_cell.length_b   1.000
_cell.length_c   1.000
_cell.angle_alpha   90.00
_cell.angle_beta   90.00
_cell.angle_gamma   90.00
#
_symmetry.space_group_name_H-M   'P 1'
#
loop_
_entity.id
_entity.type
_entity.pdbx_description
1 polymer ?
#
loop_
_entity_poly.entity_id
_entity_poly.type
_entity_poly.pdbx_seq_one_letter_code
_entity_poly.pdbx_strand_id
1 'polypeptide(L)' 'MDAIIGRYRARMEDNGLVIRHASGISFDLTIDETLGLLDFINAYRQTLLIMQRDADTQRDTDPEIERIVLEREDNQ' A
#
# COMPACT_ATOMS: atom_id res chain seq x y z
N MET A 1 -5.97 15.24 -16.38
CA MET A 1 -5.16 14.02 -16.63
C MET A 1 -5.73 12.91 -15.76
N ASP A 2 -5.90 11.71 -16.30
CA ASP A 2 -6.46 10.57 -15.58
C ASP A 2 -5.35 9.57 -15.24
N ALA A 3 -5.37 9.02 -14.04
CA ALA A 3 -4.46 7.98 -13.57
C ALA A 3 -5.25 6.88 -12.85
N ILE A 4 -4.70 5.66 -12.87
CA ILE A 4 -5.24 4.53 -12.09
C ILE A 4 -4.23 4.20 -10.99
N ILE A 5 -4.69 4.21 -9.74
CA ILE A 5 -3.89 3.88 -8.56
C ILE A 5 -4.58 2.71 -7.85
N GLY A 6 -4.11 1.50 -8.13
CA GLY A 6 -4.73 0.27 -7.63
C GLY A 6 -6.19 0.15 -8.08
N ARG A 7 -7.13 0.24 -7.12
CA ARG A 7 -8.59 0.17 -7.36
C ARG A 7 -9.26 1.53 -7.54
N TYR A 8 -8.48 2.61 -7.54
CA TYR A 8 -8.99 3.97 -7.63
C TYR A 8 -8.65 4.59 -8.98
N ARG A 9 -9.61 5.32 -9.54
CA ARG A 9 -9.39 6.22 -10.67
C ARG A 9 -9.20 7.63 -10.11
N ALA A 10 -8.03 8.21 -10.37
CA ALA A 10 -7.68 9.57 -9.98
C ALA A 10 -7.73 10.49 -11.19
N ARG A 11 -8.25 11.70 -11.02
CA ARG A 11 -8.37 12.69 -12.09
C ARG A 11 -8.16 14.09 -11.55
N MET A 12 -7.23 14.82 -12.16
CA MET A 12 -7.08 16.25 -11.90
C MET A 12 -8.12 17.03 -12.72
N GLU A 13 -8.89 17.86 -12.04
CA GLU A 13 -9.89 18.80 -12.58
C GLU A 13 -9.53 20.24 -12.19
N ASP A 14 -10.28 21.23 -12.69
CA ASP A 14 -9.97 22.65 -12.50
C ASP A 14 -10.08 23.10 -11.03
N ASN A 15 -10.85 22.37 -10.22
CA ASN A 15 -11.10 22.65 -8.81
C ASN A 15 -10.30 21.77 -7.84
N GLY A 16 -9.54 20.79 -8.34
CA GLY A 16 -8.73 19.89 -7.51
C GLY A 16 -8.67 18.45 -8.01
N LEU A 17 -8.55 17.50 -7.09
CA LEU A 17 -8.32 16.08 -7.38
C LEU A 17 -9.55 15.24 -7.05
N VAL A 18 -10.05 14.51 -8.04
CA VAL A 18 -11.13 13.53 -7.84
C VAL A 18 -10.53 12.13 -7.74
N ILE A 19 -10.86 11.39 -6.67
CA ILE A 19 -10.48 9.99 -6.48
C ILE A 19 -11.75 9.14 -6.36
N ARG A 20 -11.99 8.27 -7.35
CA ARG A 20 -13.17 7.40 -7.39
C ARG A 20 -12.78 5.94 -7.18
N HIS A 21 -13.43 5.30 -6.22
CA HIS A 21 -13.36 3.85 -5.99
C HIS A 21 -14.36 3.10 -6.89
N ALA A 22 -14.03 1.85 -7.23
CA ALA A 22 -14.89 0.98 -8.07
C ALA A 22 -16.29 0.72 -7.48
N SER A 23 -16.47 0.83 -6.16
CA SER A 23 -17.78 0.69 -5.50
C SER A 23 -18.68 1.93 -5.64
N GLY A 24 -18.23 2.98 -6.33
CA GLY A 24 -19.00 4.22 -6.53
C GLY A 24 -18.73 5.32 -5.51
N ILE A 25 -17.87 5.10 -4.52
CA ILE A 25 -17.43 6.16 -3.58
C ILE A 25 -16.49 7.11 -4.31
N SER A 26 -16.72 8.42 -4.16
CA SER A 26 -15.90 9.48 -4.75
C SER A 26 -15.43 10.42 -3.66
N PHE A 27 -14.18 10.85 -3.74
CA PHE A 27 -13.61 11.92 -2.93
C PHE A 27 -13.23 13.05 -3.87
N ASP A 28 -13.82 14.21 -3.66
CA ASP A 28 -13.55 15.43 -4.42
C ASP A 28 -12.71 16.34 -3.53
N LEU A 29 -11.39 16.28 -3.70
CA LEU A 29 -10.45 17.07 -2.93
C LEU A 29 -10.30 18.44 -3.59
N THR A 30 -10.39 19.49 -2.78
CA THR A 30 -9.99 20.83 -3.20
C THR A 30 -8.48 20.89 -3.48
N ILE A 31 -8.03 22.00 -4.06
CA ILE A 31 -6.60 22.23 -4.31
C ILE A 31 -5.79 22.14 -3.00
N ASP A 32 -6.26 22.79 -1.93
CA ASP A 32 -5.55 22.81 -0.64
C ASP A 32 -5.48 21.42 0.00
N GLU A 33 -6.57 20.65 -0.05
CA GLU A 33 -6.59 19.27 0.43
C GLU A 33 -5.70 18.35 -0.40
N THR A 34 -5.62 18.60 -1.72
CA THR A 34 -4.72 17.86 -2.63
C THR A 34 -3.26 18.10 -2.28
N LEU A 35 -2.89 19.36 -2.00
CA LEU A 35 -1.54 19.70 -1.54
C LEU A 35 -1.26 19.08 -0.17
N GLY A 36 -2.22 19.13 0.76
CA GLY A 36 -2.09 18.47 2.06
C GLY A 36 -1.91 16.94 1.95
N LEU A 37 -2.61 16.30 1.02
CA LEU A 37 -2.44 14.88 0.73
C LEU A 37 -1.04 14.56 0.19
N LEU A 38 -0.52 15.40 -0.71
CA LEU A 38 0.85 15.28 -1.22
C LEU A 38 1.88 15.39 -0.08
N ASP A 39 1.72 16.39 0.78
CA ASP A 39 2.60 16.61 1.93
C ASP A 39 2.55 15.42 2.89
N PHE A 40 1.36 14.90 3.18
CA PHE A 40 1.19 13.70 4.00
C PHE A 40 1.91 12.49 3.39
N ILE A 41 1.72 12.20 2.10
CA ILE A 41 2.40 11.09 1.42
C ILE A 41 3.92 11.29 1.45
N ASN A 42 4.39 12.52 1.23
CA ASN A 42 5.82 12.83 1.26
C ASN A 42 6.43 12.64 2.66
N ALA A 43 5.73 13.08 3.71
CA ALA A 43 6.18 12.91 5.10
C ALA A 43 6.37 11.43 5.47
N TYR A 44 5.54 10.54 4.94
CA TYR A 44 5.59 9.10 5.22
C TYR A 44 6.28 8.27 4.14
N ARG A 45 6.87 8.90 3.11
CA ARG A 45 7.46 8.19 1.96
C ARG A 45 8.50 7.14 2.37
N GLN A 46 9.39 7.47 3.30
CA GLN A 46 10.43 6.53 3.75
C GLN A 46 9.83 5.33 4.48
N THR A 47 8.83 5.57 5.34
CA THR A 47 8.09 4.49 6.02
C THR A 47 7.40 3.57 5.01
N LEU A 48 6.75 4.13 3.99
CA LEU A 48 6.10 3.36 2.92
C LEU A 48 7.10 2.49 2.14
N LEU A 49 8.29 3.00 1.85
CA LEU A 49 9.35 2.24 1.17
C LEU A 49 9.89 1.09 2.03
N ILE A 50 10.05 1.30 3.34
CA ILE A 50 10.44 0.24 4.28
C ILE A 50 9.38 -0.85 4.32
N MET A 51 8.10 -0.47 4.46
CA MET A 51 6.99 -1.42 4.48
C MET A 51 6.88 -2.23 3.18
N GLN A 52 7.15 -1.61 2.03
CA GLN A 52 7.20 -2.31 0.75
C GLN A 52 8.31 -3.37 0.75
N ARG A 53 9.52 -2.99 1.16
CA ARG A 53 10.66 -3.91 1.25
C ARG A 53 10.35 -5.10 2.17
N ASP A 54 9.75 -4.86 3.32
CA ASP A 54 9.40 -5.92 4.27
C ASP A 54 8.31 -6.84 3.71
N ALA A 55 7.32 -6.29 3.01
CA ALA A 55 6.27 -7.06 2.35
C ALA A 55 6.82 -7.96 1.21
N ASP A 56 7.81 -7.46 0.47
CA ASP A 56 8.49 -8.24 -0.58
C ASP A 56 9.40 -9.31 0.04
N THR A 57 10.10 -9.00 1.14
CA THR A 57 10.96 -9.96 1.86
C THR A 57 10.15 -11.09 2.53
N GLN A 58 8.93 -10.82 3.00
CA GLN A 58 8.04 -11.86 3.54
C GLN A 58 7.48 -12.81 2.47
N ARG A 59 7.50 -12.43 1.19
CA ARG A 59 7.16 -13.35 0.09
C ARG A 59 8.33 -14.25 -0.28
N ASP A 60 9.55 -13.80 -0.01
CA ASP A 60 10.79 -14.56 -0.15
C ASP A 60 11.13 -15.36 1.14
N THR A 61 10.14 -15.88 1.88
CA THR A 61 10.41 -17.07 2.71
C THR A 61 10.71 -18.23 1.77
N ASP A 62 12.01 -18.34 1.54
CA ASP A 62 12.76 -19.32 0.78
C ASP A 62 12.23 -20.76 1.00
N PRO A 63 11.85 -21.51 -0.05
CA PRO A 63 11.49 -22.93 0.08
C PRO A 63 12.67 -23.81 0.54
N GLU A 64 13.89 -23.27 0.61
CA GLU A 64 15.08 -23.99 1.10
C GLU A 64 15.32 -23.88 2.62
N ILE A 65 14.42 -23.28 3.40
CA ILE A 65 14.52 -23.34 4.87
C ILE A 65 14.35 -24.81 5.31
N GLU A 66 15.46 -25.41 5.73
CA GLU A 66 15.55 -26.78 6.23
C GLU A 66 14.49 -27.03 7.30
N ARG A 67 13.55 -27.91 6.97
CA ARG A 67 12.42 -28.25 7.85
C ARG A 67 12.95 -28.97 9.08
N ILE A 68 13.10 -28.25 10.19
CA ILE A 68 13.40 -28.87 11.49
C ILE A 68 12.14 -29.62 11.95
N VAL A 69 12.12 -30.94 11.74
CA VAL A 69 11.11 -31.82 12.33
C VAL A 69 11.51 -32.05 13.78
N LEU A 70 10.79 -31.40 14.70
CA LEU A 70 10.89 -31.73 16.12
C LEU A 70 10.09 -33.02 16.35
N GLU A 71 10.80 -34.14 16.49
CA GLU A 71 10.19 -35.35 17.01
C GLU A 71 9.72 -35.06 18.44
N ARG A 72 8.41 -35.17 18.67
CA ARG A 72 7.87 -35.22 20.03
C ARG A 72 8.41 -36.50 20.64
N GLU A 73 9.30 -36.37 21.62
CA GLU A 73 9.56 -37.46 22.56
C GLU A 73 8.25 -37.74 23.31
N ASP A 74 7.50 -38.74 22.84
CA ASP A 74 6.47 -39.40 23.64
C ASP A 74 7.20 -40.16 24.76
N ASN A 75 7.46 -39.47 25.87
CA ASN A 75 7.91 -40.10 27.10
C ASN A 75 6.77 -40.95 27.67
N GLN A 76 7.01 -42.27 27.68
CA GLN A 76 6.23 -43.29 28.38
C GLN A 76 6.24 -43.10 29.90
#